data_AF-A0AAD4LQX8-F1
#
_entry.id   AF-A0AAD4LQX8-F1
#
_cell.length_a   1.000
_cell.length_b   1.000
_cell.length_c   1.000
_cell.angle_alpha   90.00
_cell.angle_beta   90.00
_cell.angle_gamma   90.00
#
_symmetry.space_group_name_H-M   'P 1'
#
loop_
_entity.id
_entity.type
_entity.pdbx_description
1 polymer ?
#
loop_
_entity_poly.entity_id
_entity_poly.type
_entity_poly.pdbx_seq_one_letter_code
_entity_poly.pdbx_strand_id
1 'polypeptide(L)'
;MPSSSRLTPSWRGFINIRKLIVFGDSFSYIGYSSRSPVPTSSSPLGVAFPGQPVNEPTLPNWLGYLVRDYGHGHANMIAYDYARRGDTVTGVSRDQVSREFLPSVGRRPGWAPWGPSDTLFVTWVGANDCRILYTNDKAEITPIIASLFAAQDMLYSAGARNFLFIDIPPLYMSPIGPSMGNKGVRFGNWNDELGRGLSAFALRHPDATVMLFSAWDTISRILSDPARYGFNPADRYTQGGSIWFDYMHPTSRVHNILAGEIAQFLASLPPQA
;
A
#
# COMPACT_ATOMS: atom_id res chain seq x y z
N MET A 1 -12.62 -3.55 -6.83
CA MET A 1 -12.30 -4.44 -7.98
C MET A 1 -11.56 -5.62 -7.40
N PRO A 2 -11.77 -6.86 -7.87
CA PRO A 2 -11.10 -8.00 -7.27
C PRO A 2 -9.57 -7.87 -7.38
N SER A 3 -8.87 -8.43 -6.40
CA SER A 3 -7.42 -8.60 -6.47
C SER A 3 -7.04 -9.33 -7.77
N SER A 4 -5.95 -8.90 -8.40
CA SER A 4 -5.52 -9.43 -9.69
C SER A 4 -4.00 -9.40 -9.82
N SER A 5 -3.46 -10.15 -10.76
CA SER A 5 -2.02 -10.15 -10.99
C SER A 5 -1.66 -10.51 -12.44
N ARG A 6 -0.51 -10.00 -12.88
CA ARG A 6 0.25 -10.52 -14.01
C ARG A 6 1.66 -10.82 -13.51
N LEU A 7 2.03 -12.10 -13.53
CA LEU A 7 3.31 -12.57 -13.03
C LEU A 7 4.33 -12.68 -14.16
N THR A 8 5.60 -12.51 -13.83
CA THR A 8 6.77 -12.67 -14.71
C THR A 8 7.86 -13.46 -13.96
N PRO A 9 8.93 -13.93 -14.63
CA PRO A 9 10.01 -14.69 -13.99
C PRO A 9 10.74 -13.97 -12.84
N SER A 10 10.54 -12.65 -12.67
CA SER A 10 11.04 -11.92 -11.49
C SER A 10 10.34 -12.38 -10.20
N TRP A 11 9.08 -12.79 -10.28
CA TRP A 11 8.33 -13.28 -9.14
C TRP A 11 8.76 -14.69 -8.77
N ARG A 12 9.66 -14.81 -7.78
CA ARG A 12 10.10 -16.09 -7.23
C ARG A 12 9.21 -16.59 -6.09
N GLY A 13 8.00 -16.07 -5.96
CA GLY A 13 7.06 -16.39 -4.89
C GLY A 13 7.29 -15.58 -3.62
N PHE A 14 6.23 -15.40 -2.84
CA PHE A 14 6.24 -14.54 -1.65
C PHE A 14 7.31 -14.95 -0.63
N ILE A 15 7.54 -16.27 -0.46
CA ILE A 15 8.55 -16.83 0.46
C ILE A 15 9.98 -16.29 0.26
N ASN A 16 10.29 -15.82 -0.95
CA ASN A 16 11.59 -15.27 -1.31
C ASN A 16 11.69 -13.74 -1.10
N ILE A 17 10.58 -13.06 -0.82
CA ILE A 17 10.60 -11.63 -0.52
C ILE A 17 11.24 -11.40 0.85
N ARG A 18 12.23 -10.51 0.85
CA ARG A 18 12.98 -10.06 2.04
C ARG A 18 12.89 -8.56 2.24
N LYS A 19 12.62 -7.79 1.18
CA LYS A 19 12.63 -6.32 1.23
C LYS A 19 11.33 -5.77 0.70
N LEU A 20 10.69 -4.94 1.50
CA LEU A 20 9.56 -4.12 1.10
C LEU A 20 10.06 -2.70 0.86
N ILE A 21 9.72 -2.12 -0.27
CA ILE A 21 9.95 -0.71 -0.57
C ILE A 21 8.58 -0.07 -0.76
N VAL A 22 8.17 0.74 0.21
CA VAL A 22 6.78 1.18 0.35
C VAL A 22 6.67 2.67 0.05
N PHE A 23 5.66 3.01 -0.75
CA PHE A 23 5.28 4.37 -1.10
C PHE A 23 3.79 4.53 -0.82
N GLY A 24 3.37 5.73 -0.46
CA GLY A 24 1.96 5.96 -0.17
C GLY A 24 1.69 7.12 0.74
N ASP A 25 0.55 7.03 1.43
CA ASP A 25 0.06 8.08 2.31
C ASP A 25 -0.05 7.60 3.78
N SER A 26 -1.02 8.13 4.52
CA SER A 26 -1.26 7.80 5.93
C SER A 26 -1.61 6.34 6.19
N PHE A 27 -2.12 5.59 5.20
CA PHE A 27 -2.44 4.16 5.39
C PHE A 27 -1.19 3.29 5.61
N SER A 28 -0.03 3.75 5.13
CA SER A 28 1.24 3.01 5.21
C SER A 28 2.29 3.66 6.11
N TYR A 29 2.17 4.97 6.36
CA TYR A 29 3.15 5.77 7.10
C TYR A 29 3.58 5.15 8.44
N ILE A 30 4.89 4.99 8.64
CA ILE A 30 5.48 4.62 9.94
C ILE A 30 6.49 5.65 10.48
N GLY A 31 6.72 6.76 9.78
CA GLY A 31 7.69 7.78 10.18
C GLY A 31 9.15 7.48 9.81
N TYR A 32 9.38 6.53 8.91
CA TYR A 32 10.69 6.29 8.29
C TYR A 32 11.03 7.37 7.24
N SER A 33 12.32 7.61 7.02
CA SER A 33 12.85 8.39 5.89
C SER A 33 14.23 7.87 5.48
N SER A 34 14.79 8.34 4.36
CA SER A 34 16.15 7.99 3.94
C SER A 34 17.25 8.40 4.93
N ARG A 35 16.92 9.23 5.94
CA ARG A 35 17.83 9.62 7.03
C ARG A 35 17.69 8.76 8.29
N SER A 36 16.70 7.88 8.33
CA SER A 36 16.49 6.95 9.44
C SER A 36 17.54 5.84 9.43
N PRO A 37 17.77 5.15 10.55
CA PRO A 37 18.61 3.96 10.58
C PRO A 37 18.21 2.93 9.53
N VAL A 38 19.20 2.22 8.98
CA VAL A 38 18.97 1.15 8.00
C VAL A 38 18.12 0.06 8.65
N PRO A 39 16.99 -0.36 8.04
CA PRO A 39 16.20 -1.50 8.50
C PRO A 39 17.04 -2.78 8.57
N THR A 40 16.90 -3.53 9.66
CA THR A 40 17.61 -4.79 9.94
C THR A 40 16.64 -5.84 10.46
N SER A 41 17.03 -7.10 10.52
CA SER A 41 16.21 -8.16 11.13
C SER A 41 15.73 -7.84 12.56
N SER A 42 16.60 -7.22 13.37
CA SER A 42 16.27 -6.80 14.74
C SER A 42 15.47 -5.49 14.83
N SER A 43 15.49 -4.67 13.78
CA SER A 43 14.76 -3.41 13.68
C SER A 43 14.21 -3.24 12.25
N PRO A 44 13.18 -4.02 11.89
CA PRO A 44 12.83 -4.25 10.50
C PRO A 44 12.11 -3.09 9.82
N LEU A 45 11.76 -2.05 10.58
CA LEU A 45 11.16 -0.82 10.09
C LEU A 45 12.16 0.35 10.01
N GLY A 46 13.41 0.17 10.45
CA GLY A 46 14.40 1.26 10.56
C GLY A 46 14.04 2.35 11.60
N VAL A 47 12.91 2.21 12.28
CA VAL A 47 12.43 3.03 13.40
C VAL A 47 11.99 2.11 14.53
N ALA A 48 11.88 2.66 15.75
CA ALA A 48 11.38 1.88 16.89
C ALA A 48 9.97 1.35 16.58
N PHE A 49 9.77 0.04 16.71
CA PHE A 49 8.49 -0.60 16.43
C PHE A 49 7.38 -0.06 17.35
N PRO A 50 6.15 0.22 16.83
CA PRO A 50 5.66 0.00 15.47
C PRO A 50 5.88 1.17 14.49
N GLY A 51 6.71 2.15 14.84
CA GLY A 51 6.82 3.43 14.16
C GLY A 51 5.76 4.41 14.66
N GLN A 52 5.30 5.28 13.77
CA GLN A 52 4.27 6.30 14.04
C GLN A 52 3.05 6.16 13.11
N PRO A 53 2.37 5.00 13.11
CA PRO A 53 1.21 4.79 12.24
C PRO A 53 0.05 5.75 12.54
N VAL A 54 -0.85 5.92 11.56
CA VAL A 54 -2.07 6.75 11.69
C VAL A 54 -3.25 5.85 12.10
N ASN A 55 -3.13 5.31 13.31
CA ASN A 55 -4.12 4.48 13.99
C ASN A 55 -3.88 4.61 15.50
N GLU A 56 -4.32 3.64 16.30
CA GLU A 56 -4.10 3.63 17.74
C GLU A 56 -2.62 3.73 18.11
N PRO A 57 -2.25 4.61 19.07
CA PRO A 57 -0.89 4.70 19.55
C PRO A 57 -0.34 3.33 19.97
N THR A 58 0.95 3.10 19.73
CA THR A 58 1.69 1.87 20.10
C THR A 58 1.30 0.59 19.35
N LEU A 59 0.29 0.63 18.46
CA LEU A 59 -0.13 -0.53 17.67
C LEU A 59 0.26 -0.39 16.19
N PRO A 60 0.65 -1.48 15.50
CA PRO A 60 1.14 -1.39 14.12
C PRO A 60 0.02 -1.18 13.09
N ASN A 61 0.40 -0.63 11.94
CA ASN A 61 -0.41 -0.67 10.72
C ASN A 61 -0.14 -1.97 9.93
N TRP A 62 -0.70 -2.08 8.72
CA TRP A 62 -0.59 -3.30 7.90
C TRP A 62 0.86 -3.68 7.62
N LEU A 63 1.75 -2.70 7.41
CA LEU A 63 3.15 -2.94 7.12
C LEU A 63 3.87 -3.55 8.33
N GLY A 64 3.62 -3.00 9.51
CA GLY A 64 4.15 -3.53 10.76
C GLY A 64 3.71 -4.98 11.02
N TYR A 65 2.44 -5.29 10.80
CA TYR A 65 1.92 -6.67 10.90
C TYR A 65 2.50 -7.58 9.82
N LEU A 66 2.57 -7.14 8.56
CA LEU A 66 3.08 -7.93 7.44
C LEU A 66 4.53 -8.37 7.72
N VAL A 67 5.36 -7.43 8.18
CA VAL A 67 6.75 -7.68 8.52
C VAL A 67 6.90 -8.57 9.75
N ARG A 68 6.17 -8.27 10.84
CA ARG A 68 6.34 -8.97 12.13
C ARG A 68 5.73 -10.38 12.14
N ASP A 69 4.51 -10.51 11.62
CA ASP A 69 3.67 -11.69 11.84
C ASP A 69 3.53 -12.55 10.57
N TYR A 70 3.66 -11.94 9.40
CA TYR A 70 3.42 -12.61 8.11
C TYR A 70 4.65 -12.70 7.21
N GLY A 71 5.85 -12.35 7.72
CA GLY A 71 7.14 -12.45 7.05
C GLY A 71 7.67 -13.88 6.87
N HIS A 72 6.78 -14.87 6.70
CA HIS A 72 7.08 -16.29 6.49
C HIS A 72 7.83 -17.00 7.63
N GLY A 73 7.73 -16.51 8.87
CA GLY A 73 8.50 -17.05 9.99
C GLY A 73 10.02 -16.81 9.90
N HIS A 74 10.47 -16.06 8.88
CA HIS A 74 11.84 -15.63 8.75
C HIS A 74 11.99 -14.26 9.39
N ALA A 75 12.84 -14.15 10.40
CA ALA A 75 13.18 -12.89 11.11
C ALA A 75 13.87 -11.82 10.22
N ASN A 76 13.75 -11.88 8.89
CA ASN A 76 14.58 -11.15 7.94
C ASN A 76 13.81 -10.28 6.94
N MET A 77 12.47 -10.22 7.00
CA MET A 77 11.73 -9.25 6.19
C MET A 77 11.96 -7.85 6.77
N ILE A 78 12.37 -6.90 5.92
CA ILE A 78 12.60 -5.51 6.31
C ILE A 78 11.85 -4.57 5.36
N ALA A 79 11.52 -3.37 5.84
CA ALA A 79 10.79 -2.37 5.09
C ALA A 79 11.50 -1.02 5.06
N TYR A 80 11.60 -0.46 3.86
CA TYR A 80 11.94 0.94 3.61
C TYR A 80 10.63 1.67 3.27
N ASP A 81 10.02 2.32 4.26
CA ASP A 81 8.72 3.00 4.10
C ASP A 81 8.87 4.49 3.86
N TYR A 82 8.69 4.92 2.61
CA TYR A 82 8.72 6.32 2.23
C TYR A 82 7.34 6.97 2.26
N ALA A 83 6.28 6.26 2.65
CA ALA A 83 4.94 6.84 2.74
C ALA A 83 4.92 8.07 3.66
N ARG A 84 4.00 9.00 3.41
CA ARG A 84 3.89 10.26 4.17
C ARG A 84 2.43 10.63 4.41
N ARG A 85 2.10 11.07 5.62
CA ARG A 85 0.74 11.47 5.97
C ARG A 85 0.23 12.58 5.03
N GLY A 86 -0.95 12.39 4.46
CA GLY A 86 -1.59 13.39 3.61
C GLY A 86 -1.03 13.51 2.19
N ASP A 87 -0.02 12.71 1.82
CA ASP A 87 0.55 12.77 0.48
C ASP A 87 -0.46 12.36 -0.59
N THR A 88 -0.33 13.05 -1.72
CA THR A 88 -0.97 12.72 -2.99
C THR A 88 0.02 12.04 -3.93
N VAL A 89 -0.40 11.65 -5.13
CA VAL A 89 0.52 11.14 -6.15
C VAL A 89 1.66 12.10 -6.46
N THR A 90 1.44 13.41 -6.38
CA THR A 90 2.50 14.42 -6.53
C THR A 90 3.59 14.26 -5.46
N GLY A 91 3.20 14.02 -4.20
CA GLY A 91 4.13 13.77 -3.10
C GLY A 91 4.90 12.46 -3.28
N VAL A 92 4.20 11.40 -3.69
CA VAL A 92 4.83 10.11 -4.03
C VAL A 92 5.91 10.29 -5.10
N SER A 93 5.58 10.92 -6.23
CA SER A 93 6.53 11.11 -7.34
C SER A 93 7.70 12.03 -6.96
N ARG A 94 7.40 13.23 -6.46
CA ARG A 94 8.40 14.27 -6.21
C ARG A 94 9.26 13.97 -4.99
N ASP A 95 8.65 13.56 -3.89
CA ASP A 95 9.35 13.48 -2.62
C ASP A 95 9.78 12.04 -2.31
N GLN A 96 8.86 11.08 -2.38
CA GLN A 96 9.15 9.71 -1.96
C GLN A 96 10.04 8.97 -2.97
N VAL A 97 9.68 9.00 -4.26
CA VAL A 97 10.47 8.37 -5.32
C VAL A 97 11.72 9.19 -5.63
N SER A 98 11.55 10.46 -5.99
CA SER A 98 12.66 11.26 -6.56
C SER A 98 13.66 11.78 -5.53
N ARG A 99 13.22 12.13 -4.31
CA ARG A 99 14.10 12.74 -3.29
C ARG A 99 14.56 11.77 -2.21
N GLU A 100 13.74 10.78 -1.86
CA GLU A 100 14.10 9.79 -0.85
C GLU A 100 14.70 8.53 -1.48
N PHE A 101 13.92 7.78 -2.26
CA PHE A 101 14.32 6.46 -2.76
C PHE A 101 15.48 6.51 -3.77
N LEU A 102 15.31 7.22 -4.90
CA LEU A 102 16.28 7.19 -6.01
C LEU A 102 17.69 7.64 -5.59
N PRO A 103 17.87 8.68 -4.74
CA PRO A 103 19.19 9.09 -4.29
C PRO A 103 19.83 8.17 -3.23
N SER A 104 19.04 7.29 -2.59
CA SER A 104 19.48 6.43 -1.48
C SER A 104 19.44 4.93 -1.86
N VAL A 105 18.47 4.17 -1.36
CA VAL A 105 18.29 2.73 -1.59
C VAL A 105 18.18 2.43 -3.08
N GLY A 106 17.60 3.33 -3.88
CA GLY A 106 17.49 3.19 -5.34
C GLY A 106 18.83 3.03 -6.06
N ARG A 107 19.95 3.49 -5.47
CA ARG A 107 21.31 3.28 -6.00
C ARG A 107 21.89 1.89 -5.72
N ARG A 108 21.17 1.04 -4.96
CA ARG A 108 21.61 -0.28 -4.50
C ARG A 108 22.98 -0.24 -3.79
N PRO A 109 23.15 0.64 -2.79
CA PRO A 109 24.41 0.69 -2.05
C PRO A 109 24.64 -0.63 -1.31
N GLY A 110 25.90 -0.93 -0.96
CA GLY A 110 26.25 -2.19 -0.28
C GLY A 110 25.52 -2.43 1.05
N TRP A 111 25.01 -1.38 1.71
CA TRP A 111 24.21 -1.49 2.93
C TRP A 111 22.71 -1.75 2.68
N ALA A 112 22.22 -1.60 1.44
CA ALA A 112 20.86 -1.95 1.03
C ALA A 112 20.88 -2.62 -0.35
N PRO A 113 21.47 -3.82 -0.47
CA PRO A 113 21.43 -4.57 -1.72
C PRO A 113 20.01 -5.10 -1.92
N TRP A 114 19.43 -4.90 -3.10
CA TRP A 114 18.10 -5.40 -3.43
C TRP A 114 18.05 -5.81 -4.90
N GLY A 115 17.21 -6.80 -5.21
CA GLY A 115 17.09 -7.34 -6.54
C GLY A 115 15.66 -7.76 -6.88
N PRO A 116 15.41 -8.08 -8.16
CA PRO A 116 14.08 -8.45 -8.63
C PRO A 116 13.57 -9.77 -8.03
N SER A 117 14.42 -10.62 -7.46
CA SER A 117 14.01 -11.92 -6.89
C SER A 117 13.60 -11.86 -5.41
N ASP A 118 13.94 -10.79 -4.69
CA ASP A 118 13.76 -10.71 -3.23
C ASP A 118 13.07 -9.41 -2.75
N THR A 119 12.67 -8.54 -3.67
CA THR A 119 12.17 -7.20 -3.35
C THR A 119 10.78 -6.99 -3.95
N LEU A 120 9.89 -6.45 -3.12
CA LEU A 120 8.54 -6.05 -3.48
C LEU A 120 8.36 -4.55 -3.29
N PHE A 121 7.96 -3.86 -4.35
CA PHE A 121 7.62 -2.45 -4.33
C PHE A 121 6.12 -2.32 -4.10
N VAL A 122 5.71 -1.64 -3.04
CA VAL A 122 4.30 -1.49 -2.68
C VAL A 122 3.89 -0.02 -2.79
N THR A 123 2.80 0.27 -3.48
CA THR A 123 2.22 1.62 -3.54
C THR A 123 0.76 1.61 -3.10
N TRP A 124 0.43 2.38 -2.06
CA TRP A 124 -0.94 2.61 -1.61
C TRP A 124 -1.18 4.12 -1.43
N VAL A 125 -1.82 4.75 -2.41
CA VAL A 125 -2.07 6.19 -2.46
C VAL A 125 -3.35 6.48 -3.22
N GLY A 126 -3.91 7.67 -2.98
CA GLY A 126 -4.99 8.25 -3.78
C GLY A 126 -6.16 8.76 -2.95
N ALA A 127 -6.25 8.37 -1.67
CA ALA A 127 -7.32 8.84 -0.79
C ALA A 127 -7.29 10.37 -0.67
N ASN A 128 -6.09 10.95 -0.54
CA ASN A 128 -5.90 12.39 -0.46
C ASN A 128 -6.16 13.10 -1.80
N ASP A 129 -5.70 12.54 -2.93
CA ASP A 129 -6.00 13.05 -4.27
C ASP A 129 -7.52 13.16 -4.47
N CYS A 130 -8.23 12.06 -4.20
CA CYS A 130 -9.69 12.02 -4.23
C CYS A 130 -10.29 13.12 -3.36
N ARG A 131 -9.80 13.34 -2.14
CA ARG A 131 -10.38 14.33 -1.22
C ARG A 131 -10.28 15.78 -1.73
N ILE A 132 -9.32 16.08 -2.61
CA ILE A 132 -9.08 17.43 -3.15
C ILE A 132 -9.61 17.67 -4.57
N LEU A 133 -10.11 16.64 -5.28
CA LEU A 133 -10.69 16.81 -6.62
C LEU A 133 -11.90 17.75 -6.60
N TYR A 134 -12.06 18.53 -7.67
CA TYR A 134 -13.17 19.48 -7.82
C TYR A 134 -14.45 18.74 -8.22
N THR A 135 -14.36 17.83 -9.20
CA THR A 135 -15.48 17.02 -9.68
C THR A 135 -15.36 15.55 -9.25
N ASN A 136 -16.31 14.74 -9.67
CA ASN A 136 -16.25 13.27 -9.55
C ASN A 136 -15.82 12.60 -10.86
N ASP A 137 -15.44 13.38 -11.88
CA ASP A 137 -15.16 12.88 -13.22
C ASP A 137 -13.81 12.14 -13.26
N LYS A 138 -13.76 11.06 -14.02
CA LYS A 138 -12.52 10.36 -14.35
C LYS A 138 -11.56 11.27 -15.09
N ALA A 139 -12.04 12.28 -15.82
CA ALA A 139 -11.19 13.26 -16.51
C ALA A 139 -10.18 13.98 -15.60
N GLU A 140 -10.52 14.24 -14.32
CA GLU A 140 -9.55 14.79 -13.35
C GLU A 140 -8.59 13.73 -12.79
N ILE A 141 -9.03 12.47 -12.73
CA ILE A 141 -8.29 11.35 -12.14
C ILE A 141 -7.25 10.78 -13.11
N THR A 142 -7.61 10.62 -14.40
CA THR A 142 -6.75 10.04 -15.43
C THR A 142 -5.34 10.66 -15.49
N PRO A 143 -5.16 12.00 -15.51
CA PRO A 143 -3.80 12.58 -15.53
C PRO A 143 -3.02 12.36 -14.24
N ILE A 144 -3.70 12.24 -13.09
CA ILE A 144 -3.08 11.92 -11.81
C ILE A 144 -2.56 10.47 -11.84
N ILE A 145 -3.39 9.53 -12.30
CA ILE A 145 -2.97 8.14 -12.48
C ILE A 145 -1.82 8.01 -13.49
N ALA A 146 -1.84 8.78 -14.59
CA ALA A 146 -0.72 8.83 -15.51
C ALA A 146 0.59 9.29 -14.81
N SER A 147 0.49 10.28 -13.93
CA SER A 147 1.63 10.77 -13.13
C SER A 147 2.10 9.72 -12.11
N LEU A 148 1.19 8.93 -11.53
CA LEU A 148 1.52 7.82 -10.67
C LEU A 148 2.36 6.79 -11.44
N PHE A 149 1.90 6.36 -12.61
CA PHE A 149 2.64 5.38 -13.41
C PHE A 149 3.94 5.92 -13.99
N ALA A 150 4.06 7.22 -14.26
CA ALA A 150 5.36 7.84 -14.56
C ALA A 150 6.35 7.71 -13.39
N ALA A 151 5.89 7.82 -12.14
CA ALA A 151 6.75 7.54 -10.98
C ALA A 151 7.12 6.05 -10.88
N GLN A 152 6.20 5.14 -11.24
CA GLN A 152 6.50 3.70 -11.30
C GLN A 152 7.49 3.36 -12.41
N ASP A 153 7.46 4.07 -13.55
CA ASP A 153 8.47 3.97 -14.60
C ASP A 153 9.86 4.31 -14.07
N MET A 154 9.99 5.32 -13.20
CA MET A 154 11.27 5.67 -12.56
C MET A 154 11.78 4.54 -11.65
N LEU A 155 10.89 3.90 -10.88
CA LEU A 155 11.24 2.74 -10.07
C LEU A 155 11.67 1.54 -10.92
N TYR A 156 10.94 1.29 -12.01
CA TYR A 156 11.26 0.26 -12.99
C TYR A 156 12.63 0.49 -13.65
N SER A 157 12.94 1.73 -14.03
CA SER A 157 14.25 2.13 -14.57
C SER A 157 15.38 1.96 -13.55
N ALA A 158 15.11 2.14 -12.25
CA ALA A 158 16.04 1.80 -11.17
C ALA A 158 16.18 0.27 -10.95
N GLY A 159 15.39 -0.53 -11.67
CA GLY A 159 15.46 -1.98 -11.72
C GLY A 159 14.45 -2.70 -10.82
N ALA A 160 13.40 -2.01 -10.36
CA ALA A 160 12.24 -2.65 -9.71
C ALA A 160 11.53 -3.58 -10.70
N ARG A 161 11.04 -4.73 -10.22
CA ARG A 161 10.34 -5.72 -11.08
C ARG A 161 9.07 -6.33 -10.47
N ASN A 162 8.91 -6.35 -9.15
CA ASN A 162 7.66 -6.81 -8.54
C ASN A 162 6.96 -5.60 -7.92
N PHE A 163 5.78 -5.29 -8.42
CA PHE A 163 4.97 -4.16 -8.00
C PHE A 163 3.64 -4.66 -7.43
N LEU A 164 3.32 -4.26 -6.21
CA LEU A 164 2.02 -4.42 -5.59
C LEU A 164 1.38 -3.04 -5.43
N PHE A 165 0.17 -2.91 -5.96
CA PHE A 165 -0.69 -1.76 -5.75
C PHE A 165 -1.84 -2.16 -4.85
N ILE A 166 -2.26 -1.23 -3.99
CA ILE A 166 -3.43 -1.42 -3.15
C ILE A 166 -4.46 -0.36 -3.55
N ASP A 167 -5.68 -0.80 -3.87
CA ASP A 167 -6.77 0.12 -4.22
C ASP A 167 -7.27 0.91 -3.00
N ILE A 168 -7.95 2.03 -3.22
CA ILE A 168 -8.50 2.82 -2.12
C ILE A 168 -9.67 2.03 -1.51
N PRO A 169 -9.81 1.94 -0.17
CA PRO A 169 -10.99 1.35 0.45
C PRO A 169 -12.29 2.13 0.15
N PRO A 170 -13.48 1.57 0.41
CA PRO A 170 -14.75 2.28 0.23
C PRO A 170 -14.93 3.36 1.31
N LEU A 171 -14.18 4.47 1.22
CA LEU A 171 -14.17 5.52 2.24
C LEU A 171 -15.53 6.20 2.43
N TYR A 172 -16.43 6.12 1.45
CA TYR A 172 -17.82 6.56 1.62
C TYR A 172 -18.61 5.70 2.62
N MET A 173 -18.11 4.51 2.98
CA MET A 173 -18.65 3.65 4.04
C MET A 173 -17.93 3.81 5.38
N SER A 174 -16.99 4.75 5.49
CA SER A 174 -16.36 5.10 6.77
C SER A 174 -17.13 6.22 7.49
N PRO A 175 -16.79 6.58 8.73
CA PRO A 175 -17.49 7.64 9.46
C PRO A 175 -17.44 9.01 8.77
N ILE A 176 -16.47 9.27 7.89
CA ILE A 176 -16.44 10.50 7.06
C ILE A 176 -17.47 10.46 5.92
N GLY A 177 -17.97 9.29 5.54
CA GLY A 177 -18.88 9.06 4.41
C GLY A 177 -20.07 10.03 4.32
N PRO A 178 -20.83 10.25 5.41
CA PRO A 178 -21.93 11.22 5.42
C PRO A 178 -21.52 12.63 4.99
N SER A 179 -20.31 13.08 5.35
CA SER A 179 -19.79 14.40 4.96
C SER A 179 -19.31 14.48 3.50
N MET A 180 -19.12 13.33 2.84
CA MET A 180 -18.67 13.27 1.45
C MET A 180 -19.82 13.47 0.46
N GLY A 181 -21.05 13.10 0.81
CA GLY A 181 -22.19 13.10 -0.13
C GLY A 181 -21.85 12.36 -1.42
N ASN A 182 -22.13 12.97 -2.58
CA ASN A 182 -21.79 12.39 -3.88
C ASN A 182 -20.29 12.26 -4.16
N LYS A 183 -19.42 12.85 -3.32
CA LYS A 183 -17.97 12.74 -3.50
C LYS A 183 -17.46 11.31 -3.33
N GLY A 184 -18.23 10.41 -2.71
CA GLY A 184 -17.87 8.98 -2.57
C GLY A 184 -17.60 8.26 -3.90
N VAL A 185 -18.23 8.69 -4.99
CA VAL A 185 -18.08 8.09 -6.34
C VAL A 185 -16.63 8.13 -6.84
N ARG A 186 -15.88 9.17 -6.45
CA ARG A 186 -14.51 9.36 -6.97
C ARG A 186 -13.53 8.29 -6.51
N PHE A 187 -13.75 7.63 -5.36
CA PHE A 187 -12.90 6.53 -4.90
C PHE A 187 -13.06 5.29 -5.78
N GLY A 188 -14.29 5.00 -6.22
CA GLY A 188 -14.54 3.95 -7.21
C GLY A 188 -13.93 4.30 -8.57
N ASN A 189 -14.11 5.55 -9.02
CA ASN A 189 -13.50 6.04 -10.26
C ASN A 189 -11.96 6.00 -10.23
N TRP A 190 -11.36 6.31 -9.07
CA TRP A 190 -9.92 6.15 -8.85
C TRP A 190 -9.48 4.71 -9.04
N ASN A 191 -10.17 3.79 -8.37
CA ASN A 191 -9.84 2.37 -8.46
C ASN A 191 -9.94 1.91 -9.91
N ASP A 192 -11.00 2.26 -10.64
CA ASP A 192 -11.16 1.94 -12.06
C ASP A 192 -9.98 2.45 -12.92
N GLU A 193 -9.59 3.72 -12.74
CA GLU A 193 -8.48 4.32 -13.49
C GLU A 193 -7.13 3.69 -13.08
N LEU A 194 -6.94 3.35 -11.81
CA LEU A 194 -5.79 2.58 -11.34
C LEU A 194 -5.70 1.24 -12.08
N GLY A 195 -6.81 0.51 -12.21
CA GLY A 195 -6.86 -0.76 -12.96
C GLY A 195 -6.48 -0.60 -14.44
N ARG A 196 -6.92 0.48 -15.10
CA ARG A 196 -6.50 0.81 -16.47
C ARG A 196 -5.00 1.09 -16.55
N GLY A 197 -4.49 1.88 -15.61
CA GLY A 197 -3.09 2.23 -15.53
C GLY A 197 -2.19 1.01 -15.29
N LEU A 198 -2.60 0.08 -14.42
CA LEU A 198 -1.90 -1.19 -14.18
C LEU A 198 -1.82 -2.03 -15.45
N SER A 199 -2.93 -2.15 -16.17
CA SER A 199 -2.98 -2.90 -17.43
C SER A 199 -2.03 -2.30 -18.47
N ALA A 200 -2.04 -0.97 -18.61
CA ALA A 200 -1.14 -0.26 -19.51
C ALA A 200 0.35 -0.38 -19.09
N PHE A 201 0.64 -0.28 -17.79
CA PHE A 201 2.00 -0.42 -17.26
C PHE A 201 2.55 -1.83 -17.49
N ALA A 202 1.75 -2.85 -17.20
CA ALA A 202 2.09 -4.24 -17.45
C ALA A 202 2.39 -4.48 -18.95
N LEU A 203 1.56 -3.95 -19.87
CA LEU A 203 1.79 -4.08 -21.31
C LEU A 203 3.11 -3.43 -21.75
N ARG A 204 3.46 -2.29 -21.14
CA ARG A 204 4.69 -1.53 -21.47
C ARG A 204 5.95 -2.19 -20.92
N HIS A 205 5.85 -2.88 -19.79
CA HIS A 205 6.96 -3.53 -19.08
C HIS A 205 6.71 -5.03 -18.96
N PRO A 206 6.94 -5.81 -20.04
CA PRO A 206 6.53 -7.21 -20.09
C PRO A 206 7.30 -8.13 -19.13
N ASP A 207 8.43 -7.68 -18.59
CA ASP A 207 9.24 -8.37 -17.58
C ASP A 207 8.89 -7.95 -16.13
N ALA A 208 8.00 -6.97 -15.93
CA ALA A 208 7.52 -6.57 -14.61
C ALA A 208 6.32 -7.41 -14.16
N THR A 209 6.41 -7.94 -12.94
CA THR A 209 5.26 -8.49 -12.21
C THR A 209 4.44 -7.35 -11.62
N VAL A 210 3.13 -7.33 -11.93
CA VAL A 210 2.19 -6.28 -11.51
C VAL A 210 1.01 -6.92 -10.79
N MET A 211 0.78 -6.50 -9.56
CA MET A 211 -0.24 -7.06 -8.67
C MET A 211 -1.14 -5.95 -8.13
N LEU A 212 -2.43 -6.26 -8.00
CA LEU A 212 -3.41 -5.43 -7.32
C LEU A 212 -4.00 -6.22 -6.16
N PHE A 213 -3.88 -5.68 -4.95
CA PHE A 213 -4.64 -6.15 -3.80
C PHE A 213 -5.81 -5.20 -3.54
N SER A 214 -7.00 -5.76 -3.32
CA SER A 214 -8.19 -4.96 -3.06
C SER A 214 -8.42 -4.74 -1.57
N ALA A 215 -7.99 -3.58 -1.07
CA ALA A 215 -8.43 -3.09 0.23
C ALA A 215 -9.93 -2.74 0.18
N TRP A 216 -10.44 -2.37 -0.99
CA TRP A 216 -11.86 -2.13 -1.20
C TRP A 216 -12.70 -3.35 -0.83
N ASP A 217 -12.39 -4.51 -1.41
CA ASP A 217 -13.15 -5.73 -1.17
C ASP A 217 -12.98 -6.23 0.27
N THR A 218 -11.77 -6.10 0.83
CA THR A 218 -11.47 -6.46 2.22
C THR A 218 -12.32 -5.67 3.21
N ILE A 219 -12.27 -4.34 3.12
CA ILE A 219 -13.02 -3.48 4.03
C ILE A 219 -14.53 -3.58 3.76
N SER A 220 -14.97 -3.75 2.51
CA SER A 220 -16.37 -4.00 2.19
C SER A 220 -16.90 -5.26 2.90
N ARG A 221 -16.13 -6.35 2.92
CA ARG A 221 -16.52 -7.59 3.62
C ARG A 221 -16.58 -7.40 5.13
N ILE A 222 -15.61 -6.70 5.72
CA ILE A 222 -15.63 -6.38 7.16
C ILE A 222 -16.89 -5.59 7.50
N LEU A 223 -17.23 -4.57 6.72
CA LEU A 223 -18.40 -3.74 6.97
C LEU A 223 -19.71 -4.48 6.71
N SER A 224 -19.77 -5.41 5.74
CA SER A 224 -20.98 -6.18 5.46
C SER A 224 -21.32 -7.20 6.55
N ASP A 225 -20.31 -7.75 7.23
CA ASP A 225 -20.48 -8.73 8.30
C ASP A 225 -19.43 -8.52 9.41
N PRO A 226 -19.55 -7.45 10.24
CA PRO A 226 -18.56 -7.13 11.26
C PRO A 226 -18.34 -8.26 12.27
N ALA A 227 -19.42 -8.97 12.63
CA ALA A 227 -19.41 -10.04 13.63
C ALA A 227 -18.53 -11.21 13.20
N ARG A 228 -18.52 -11.57 11.90
CA ARG A 228 -17.63 -12.60 11.36
C ARG A 228 -16.14 -12.30 11.56
N TYR A 229 -15.76 -11.03 11.59
CA TYR A 229 -14.38 -10.60 11.87
C TYR A 229 -14.17 -10.27 13.37
N GLY A 230 -15.19 -10.53 14.20
CA GLY A 230 -15.20 -10.31 15.64
C GLY A 230 -15.32 -8.83 16.05
N PHE A 231 -15.84 -7.97 15.18
CA PHE A 231 -16.17 -6.59 15.51
C PHE A 231 -17.62 -6.48 15.97
N ASN A 232 -17.92 -5.46 16.76
CA ASN A 232 -19.30 -5.15 17.12
C ASN A 232 -20.02 -4.58 15.88
N PRO A 233 -21.16 -5.15 15.43
CA PRO A 233 -21.93 -4.60 14.31
C PRO A 233 -22.32 -3.12 14.48
N ALA A 234 -22.48 -2.65 15.72
CA ALA A 234 -22.78 -1.25 16.02
C ALA A 234 -21.61 -0.30 15.71
N ASP A 235 -20.37 -0.81 15.60
CA ASP A 235 -19.17 0.00 15.34
C ASP A 235 -18.94 0.27 13.84
N ARG A 236 -19.80 -0.26 12.95
CA ARG A 236 -19.63 -0.21 11.50
C ARG A 236 -19.30 1.18 10.95
N TYR A 237 -19.88 2.21 11.54
CA TYR A 237 -19.70 3.61 11.14
C TYR A 237 -19.24 4.50 12.30
N THR A 238 -18.73 3.89 13.38
CA THR A 238 -18.40 4.60 14.61
C THR A 238 -16.94 5.02 14.60
N GLN A 239 -16.72 6.33 14.61
CA GLN A 239 -15.40 6.92 14.85
C GLN A 239 -14.90 6.51 16.25
N GLY A 240 -13.65 6.04 16.35
CA GLY A 240 -13.09 5.54 17.61
C GLY A 240 -13.70 4.20 18.04
N GLY A 241 -14.45 3.55 17.16
CA GLY A 241 -14.96 2.19 17.36
C GLY A 241 -13.93 1.14 17.02
N SER A 242 -14.34 -0.13 17.02
CA SER A 242 -13.41 -1.26 16.78
C SER A 242 -12.92 -1.41 15.33
N ILE A 243 -13.57 -0.75 14.36
CA ILE A 243 -13.22 -0.80 12.93
C ILE A 243 -12.47 0.46 12.47
N TRP A 244 -12.92 1.63 12.93
CA TRP A 244 -12.39 2.94 12.52
C TRP A 244 -11.74 3.65 13.70
N PHE A 245 -10.44 3.92 13.59
CA PHE A 245 -9.71 4.67 14.60
C PHE A 245 -10.16 6.14 14.63
N ASP A 246 -10.26 6.75 13.45
CA ASP A 246 -10.79 8.10 13.27
C ASP A 246 -11.89 8.13 12.20
N TYR A 247 -12.09 9.27 11.54
CA TYR A 247 -13.13 9.39 10.53
C TYR A 247 -12.88 8.57 9.25
N MET A 248 -11.64 8.15 8.98
CA MET A 248 -11.27 7.47 7.72
C MET A 248 -10.18 6.41 7.85
N HIS A 249 -9.38 6.43 8.91
CA HIS A 249 -8.31 5.48 9.14
C HIS A 249 -8.83 4.28 9.93
N PRO A 250 -8.57 3.04 9.45
CA PRO A 250 -8.92 1.84 10.17
C PRO A 250 -8.14 1.66 11.47
N THR A 251 -8.69 0.89 12.39
CA THR A 251 -7.95 0.43 13.58
C THR A 251 -6.80 -0.49 13.21
N SER A 252 -5.84 -0.63 14.13
CA SER A 252 -4.76 -1.60 14.06
C SER A 252 -5.29 -3.02 13.85
N ARG A 253 -6.45 -3.35 14.43
CA ARG A 253 -7.08 -4.65 14.24
C ARG A 253 -7.52 -4.88 12.79
N VAL A 254 -8.07 -3.86 12.11
CA VAL A 254 -8.37 -3.94 10.67
C VAL A 254 -7.07 -4.00 9.84
N HIS A 255 -6.05 -3.24 10.22
CA HIS A 255 -4.72 -3.32 9.60
C HIS A 255 -4.09 -4.73 9.71
N ASN A 256 -4.32 -5.45 10.81
CA ASN A 256 -3.87 -6.84 10.95
C ASN A 256 -4.58 -7.77 9.95
N ILE A 257 -5.91 -7.63 9.81
CA ILE A 257 -6.68 -8.38 8.81
C ILE A 257 -6.17 -8.08 7.40
N LEU A 258 -5.96 -6.80 7.06
CA LEU A 258 -5.37 -6.40 5.77
C LEU A 258 -4.01 -7.05 5.54
N ALA A 259 -3.12 -7.03 6.54
CA ALA A 259 -1.79 -7.65 6.43
C ALA A 259 -1.88 -9.17 6.18
N GLY A 260 -2.75 -9.86 6.93
CA GLY A 260 -2.96 -11.29 6.76
C GLY A 260 -3.53 -11.65 5.38
N GLU A 261 -4.48 -10.86 4.87
CA GLU A 261 -5.05 -11.09 3.55
C GLU A 261 -4.09 -10.69 2.41
N ILE A 262 -3.27 -9.64 2.57
CA ILE A 262 -2.17 -9.33 1.65
C ILE A 262 -1.20 -10.51 1.60
N ALA A 263 -0.81 -11.05 2.76
CA ALA A 263 0.09 -12.19 2.84
C ALA A 263 -0.50 -13.45 2.18
N GLN A 264 -1.78 -13.74 2.40
CA GLN A 264 -2.50 -14.84 1.75
C GLN A 264 -2.57 -14.65 0.24
N PHE A 265 -2.89 -13.44 -0.21
CA PHE A 265 -2.91 -13.09 -1.63
C PHE A 265 -1.53 -13.33 -2.26
N LEU A 266 -0.46 -12.76 -1.69
CA LEU A 266 0.90 -12.95 -2.22
C LEU A 266 1.34 -14.42 -2.17
N ALA A 267 1.00 -15.18 -1.12
CA ALA A 267 1.31 -16.60 -1.02
C ALA A 267 0.57 -17.46 -2.06
N SER A 268 -0.60 -17.02 -2.52
CA SER A 268 -1.38 -17.71 -3.56
C SER A 268 -0.76 -17.57 -4.96
N LEU A 269 0.16 -16.62 -5.16
CA LEU A 269 0.80 -16.36 -6.45
C LEU A 269 2.02 -17.27 -6.63
N PRO A 270 1.99 -18.26 -7.55
CA PRO A 270 3.05 -19.24 -7.68
C PRO A 270 4.34 -18.60 -8.23
N PRO A 271 5.53 -19.06 -7.79
CA PRO A 271 6.79 -18.68 -8.41
C PRO A 271 6.76 -18.93 -9.92
N GLN A 272 7.31 -18.01 -10.71
CA GLN A 272 7.46 -18.18 -12.15
C GLN A 272 8.88 -18.66 -12.45
N ALA A 273 8.99 -19.57 -13.43
CA ALA A 273 10.26 -20.14 -13.90
C ALA A 273 11.06 -19.10 -14.71
#